data_AF-A0A1J3HGJ7-F1
#
_entry.id   AF-A0A1J3HGJ7-F1
#
_cell.length_a   1.000
_cell.length_b   1.000
_cell.length_c   1.000
_cell.angle_alpha   90.00
_cell.angle_beta   90.00
_cell.angle_gamma   90.00
#
_symmetry.space_group_name_H-M   'P 1'
#
loop_
_entity.id
_entity.type
_entity.pdbx_description
1 polymer ?
#
loop_
_entity_poly.entity_id
_entity_poly.type
_entity_poly.pdbx_seq_one_letter_code
_entity_poly.pdbx_strand_id
1 'polypeptide(L)'
;LIYDENWEFRLIEIGLSQFFSETKGGEKMQTLSIAFCNSALVVRRNSIINRNSVNLSLISSSSSSSSPALICRSKSKTQTDSLRVLEWDKLCDVVAAFARTSLGREATKKKLWSLDHNFDESLKLLDETEAAIKMLQHGSFCLDLSSIHISLVESGIRHAQRRISLRADQALEVASLLRFFENLQIELKAAIKQDGDWYKRFLPISEMIMQPVINRSFVKLVEQVIDADGTIKDSASSALRLSRERVRMLERKLHQLLEAVIRSQKDEESVMEVAEVDGRWCIQMSSNQLTSVNGLLLSSGSGG
;
A
#
# COMPACT_ATOMS: atom_id res chain seq x y z
N LEU A 1 -25.60 -8.58 -33.46
CA LEU A 1 -24.29 -7.99 -33.81
C LEU A 1 -23.47 -7.96 -32.54
N ILE A 2 -22.74 -9.05 -32.32
CA ILE A 2 -21.88 -9.32 -31.16
C ILE A 2 -20.44 -9.32 -31.72
N TYR A 3 -19.50 -8.87 -30.89
CA TYR A 3 -18.04 -8.68 -31.10
C TYR A 3 -17.68 -7.34 -31.75
N ASP A 4 -16.77 -6.52 -31.21
CA ASP A 4 -15.53 -6.91 -30.53
C ASP A 4 -15.00 -5.77 -29.60
N GLU A 5 -15.01 -5.96 -28.27
CA GLU A 5 -14.51 -5.03 -27.23
C GLU A 5 -13.06 -5.35 -26.79
N ASN A 6 -12.23 -5.93 -27.66
CA ASN A 6 -11.08 -6.72 -27.21
C ASN A 6 -9.68 -6.16 -27.55
N TRP A 7 -9.53 -4.85 -27.73
CA TRP A 7 -8.21 -4.25 -28.06
C TRP A 7 -7.58 -3.40 -26.95
N GLU A 8 -8.36 -2.76 -26.06
CA GLU A 8 -7.80 -1.92 -24.97
C GLU A 8 -7.18 -2.73 -23.82
N PHE A 9 -7.59 -3.99 -23.63
CA PHE A 9 -7.03 -4.88 -22.60
C PHE A 9 -5.71 -5.56 -23.02
N ARG A 10 -5.45 -5.70 -24.33
CA ARG A 10 -4.26 -6.41 -24.83
C ARG A 10 -2.94 -5.65 -24.62
N LEU A 11 -2.98 -4.32 -24.54
CA LEU A 11 -1.77 -3.52 -24.25
C LEU A 11 -1.36 -3.57 -22.78
N ILE A 12 -2.31 -3.83 -21.88
CA ILE A 12 -2.08 -4.03 -20.44
C ILE A 12 -1.67 -5.49 -20.17
N GLU A 13 -2.18 -6.45 -20.96
CA GLU A 13 -1.77 -7.86 -20.87
C GLU A 13 -0.31 -8.12 -21.26
N ILE A 14 0.19 -7.51 -22.33
CA ILE A 14 1.53 -7.83 -22.87
C ILE A 14 2.63 -7.25 -21.95
N GLY A 15 2.42 -6.06 -21.38
CA GLY A 15 3.36 -5.45 -20.44
C GLY A 15 3.41 -6.11 -19.05
N LEU A 16 2.28 -6.67 -18.57
CA LEU A 16 2.19 -7.31 -17.26
C LEU A 16 2.59 -8.79 -17.26
N SER A 17 2.40 -9.51 -18.37
CA SER A 17 2.79 -10.93 -18.48
C SER A 17 4.31 -11.12 -18.42
N GLN A 18 5.05 -10.16 -18.98
CA GLN A 18 6.52 -10.18 -18.98
C GLN A 18 7.09 -9.81 -17.59
N PHE A 19 6.39 -8.95 -16.84
CA PHE A 19 6.79 -8.52 -15.49
C PHE A 19 6.52 -9.59 -14.40
N PHE A 20 5.43 -10.34 -14.52
CA PHE A 20 5.06 -11.38 -13.54
C PHE A 20 5.59 -12.78 -13.84
N SER A 21 6.05 -13.05 -15.07
CA SER A 21 6.77 -14.30 -15.38
C SER A 21 8.14 -14.38 -14.69
N GLU A 22 8.77 -13.24 -14.37
CA GLU A 22 10.10 -13.18 -13.76
C GLU A 22 10.08 -13.11 -12.21
N THR A 23 8.93 -12.83 -11.60
CA THR A 23 8.80 -12.75 -10.13
C THR A 23 8.18 -14.03 -9.54
N LYS A 24 8.90 -15.16 -9.66
CA LYS A 24 8.80 -16.23 -8.65
C LYS A 24 9.36 -15.67 -7.33
N GLY A 25 8.54 -14.98 -6.53
CA GLY A 25 9.08 -14.12 -5.48
C GLY A 25 8.18 -13.83 -4.29
N GLY A 26 7.25 -14.72 -3.93
CA GLY A 26 6.48 -14.59 -2.69
C GLY A 26 7.34 -14.61 -1.41
N GLU A 27 8.50 -15.29 -1.44
CA GLU A 27 9.45 -15.32 -0.32
C GLU A 27 10.30 -14.04 -0.22
N LYS A 28 10.61 -13.40 -1.35
CA LYS A 28 11.59 -12.29 -1.40
C LYS A 28 11.02 -10.96 -0.87
N MET A 29 9.72 -10.73 -1.04
CA MET A 29 9.04 -9.57 -0.45
C MET A 29 8.98 -9.64 1.08
N GLN A 30 8.92 -10.86 1.67
CA GLN A 30 9.01 -11.04 3.12
C GLN A 30 10.42 -10.69 3.62
N THR A 31 11.47 -11.07 2.88
CA THR A 31 12.87 -10.72 3.21
C THR A 31 13.12 -9.21 3.20
N LEU A 32 12.63 -8.50 2.18
CA LEU A 32 12.67 -7.02 2.14
C LEU A 32 11.97 -6.40 3.34
N SER A 33 10.76 -6.88 3.65
CA SER A 33 10.01 -6.37 4.80
C SER A 33 10.75 -6.61 6.13
N ILE A 34 11.46 -7.74 6.28
CA ILE A 34 12.25 -8.06 7.48
C ILE A 34 13.51 -7.19 7.59
N ALA A 35 14.24 -6.98 6.47
CA ALA A 35 15.45 -6.16 6.45
C ALA A 35 15.19 -4.71 6.90
N PHE A 36 14.06 -4.13 6.46
CA PHE A 36 13.63 -2.78 6.85
C PHE A 36 13.09 -2.69 8.29
N CYS A 37 12.67 -3.81 8.89
CA CYS A 37 12.24 -3.84 10.30
C CYS A 37 13.41 -3.97 11.27
N ASN A 38 14.48 -4.66 10.86
CA ASN A 38 15.69 -4.82 11.66
C ASN A 38 16.50 -3.52 11.78
N SER A 39 16.49 -2.63 10.77
CA SER A 39 17.10 -1.29 10.84
C SER A 39 16.48 -0.39 11.92
N ALA A 40 15.23 -0.63 12.31
CA ALA A 40 14.55 0.15 13.33
C ALA A 40 14.86 -0.30 14.77
N LEU A 41 15.53 -1.44 14.96
CA LEU A 41 15.66 -2.10 16.26
C LEU A 41 17.03 -1.95 16.97
N VAL A 42 17.99 -1.18 16.44
CA VAL A 42 19.32 -1.08 17.06
C VAL A 42 19.55 0.25 17.76
N VAL A 43 18.94 0.41 18.95
CA VAL A 43 19.49 1.21 20.05
C VAL A 43 19.24 0.49 21.39
N ARG A 44 20.18 -0.37 21.81
CA ARG A 44 20.82 -0.38 23.14
C ARG A 44 21.72 -1.60 23.33
N ARG A 45 22.96 -1.34 23.78
CA ARG A 45 24.02 -2.28 24.14
C ARG A 45 23.65 -3.17 25.34
N ASN A 46 24.04 -4.44 25.34
CA ASN A 46 25.19 -4.93 26.13
C ASN A 46 25.55 -6.42 25.85
N SER A 47 26.81 -6.72 26.15
CA SER A 47 27.65 -7.88 25.83
C SER A 47 27.34 -9.22 26.51
N ILE A 48 27.78 -10.35 25.92
CA ILE A 48 28.74 -11.37 26.48
C ILE A 48 28.61 -12.76 25.78
N ILE A 49 29.67 -13.09 25.01
CA ILE A 49 30.53 -14.30 24.92
C ILE A 49 29.95 -15.74 25.06
N ASN A 50 30.41 -16.58 24.10
CA ASN A 50 30.66 -18.05 24.08
C ASN A 50 29.48 -19.02 24.03
N ARG A 51 29.60 -20.24 23.48
CA ARG A 51 30.43 -20.88 22.43
C ARG A 51 29.88 -22.33 22.33
N ASN A 52 30.05 -22.93 21.16
CA ASN A 52 30.16 -24.37 20.89
C ASN A 52 28.84 -25.17 20.74
N SER A 53 28.52 -25.68 19.53
CA SER A 53 29.02 -26.93 18.88
C SER A 53 28.16 -28.15 19.31
N VAL A 54 27.69 -29.12 18.53
CA VAL A 54 27.68 -29.50 17.10
C VAL A 54 26.57 -30.56 16.96
N ASN A 55 26.14 -30.78 15.71
CA ASN A 55 25.86 -32.07 15.07
C ASN A 55 24.46 -32.70 15.06
N LEU A 56 24.06 -32.95 13.82
CA LEU A 56 22.84 -33.56 13.28
C LEU A 56 22.96 -35.09 13.19
N SER A 57 21.82 -35.76 13.25
CA SER A 57 21.32 -36.72 12.23
C SER A 57 19.90 -37.15 12.67
N LEU A 58 18.83 -36.91 11.90
CA LEU A 58 18.34 -37.44 10.62
C LEU A 58 17.65 -38.81 10.73
N ILE A 59 16.61 -38.92 9.87
CA ILE A 59 15.77 -40.08 9.51
C ILE A 59 14.48 -40.23 10.35
N SER A 60 13.29 -40.54 9.85
CA SER A 60 12.50 -40.33 8.60
C SER A 60 11.17 -41.09 8.82
N SER A 61 10.03 -40.49 8.42
CA SER A 61 8.76 -41.10 7.91
C SER A 61 8.04 -42.22 8.74
N SER A 62 6.70 -42.28 8.92
CA SER A 62 5.59 -42.03 7.99
C SER A 62 4.18 -42.07 8.65
N SER A 63 3.25 -41.31 8.05
CA SER A 63 1.77 -41.43 7.88
C SER A 63 0.79 -41.56 9.07
N SER A 64 -0.11 -40.58 9.29
CA SER A 64 -1.46 -40.44 8.67
C SER A 64 -2.37 -39.39 9.37
N SER A 65 -3.13 -38.62 8.55
CA SER A 65 -4.31 -37.74 8.81
C SER A 65 -4.33 -36.75 10.00
N SER A 66 -4.80 -35.50 9.95
CA SER A 66 -5.13 -34.50 8.92
C SER A 66 -5.46 -33.21 9.68
N SER A 67 -4.61 -32.20 9.50
CA SER A 67 -4.74 -30.76 9.79
C SER A 67 -3.57 -30.12 9.02
N PRO A 68 -3.56 -28.83 8.65
CA PRO A 68 -2.37 -28.22 8.09
C PRO A 68 -1.39 -28.00 9.23
N ALA A 69 -0.82 -29.10 9.74
CA ALA A 69 0.34 -29.06 10.59
C ALA A 69 1.45 -28.51 9.71
N LEU A 70 1.69 -27.20 9.85
CA LEU A 70 3.02 -26.65 9.64
C LEU A 70 3.98 -27.68 10.26
N ILE A 71 4.89 -28.19 9.46
CA ILE A 71 5.93 -29.12 9.90
C ILE A 71 6.85 -28.32 10.83
N CYS A 72 6.36 -28.04 12.05
CA CYS A 72 7.19 -27.75 13.20
C CYS A 72 7.68 -29.11 13.63
N ARG A 73 8.98 -29.36 13.45
CA ARG A 73 9.70 -30.37 14.23
C ARG A 73 9.19 -30.25 15.66
N SER A 74 8.66 -31.33 16.22
CA SER A 74 7.96 -31.31 17.52
C SER A 74 8.88 -30.67 18.56
N LYS A 75 8.62 -29.39 18.88
CA LYS A 75 9.36 -28.66 19.91
C LYS A 75 9.25 -29.49 21.18
N SER A 76 10.37 -29.71 21.87
CA SER A 76 10.30 -30.45 23.13
C SER A 76 9.32 -29.72 24.05
N LYS A 77 8.53 -30.48 24.81
CA LYS A 77 7.60 -29.92 25.80
C LYS A 77 8.31 -28.89 26.70
N THR A 78 9.55 -29.19 27.06
CA THR A 78 10.42 -28.30 27.84
C THR A 78 10.71 -26.96 27.17
N GLN A 79 11.01 -26.93 25.86
CA GLN A 79 11.26 -25.68 25.14
C GLN A 79 9.99 -24.81 25.06
N THR A 80 8.84 -25.44 24.84
CA THR A 80 7.55 -24.73 24.76
C THR A 80 7.16 -24.15 26.12
N ASP A 81 7.40 -24.89 27.20
CA ASP A 81 7.16 -24.42 28.57
C ASP A 81 8.11 -23.27 28.93
N SER A 82 9.38 -23.33 28.56
CA SER A 82 10.33 -22.21 28.74
C SER A 82 9.91 -20.94 27.99
N LEU A 83 9.46 -21.05 26.73
CA LEU A 83 8.98 -19.90 25.95
C LEU A 83 7.73 -19.26 26.57
N ARG A 84 6.85 -20.07 27.18
CA ARG A 84 5.69 -19.56 27.91
C ARG A 84 6.10 -18.77 29.15
N VAL A 85 7.05 -19.30 29.95
CA VAL A 85 7.56 -18.62 31.15
C VAL A 85 8.25 -17.30 30.80
N LEU A 86 8.96 -17.25 29.66
CA LEU A 86 9.59 -16.03 29.15
C LEU A 86 8.60 -15.04 28.53
N GLU A 87 7.32 -15.38 28.46
CA GLU A 87 6.29 -14.63 27.73
C GLU A 87 6.72 -14.28 26.30
N TRP A 88 7.37 -15.23 25.62
CA TRP A 88 8.03 -15.01 24.32
C TRP A 88 7.09 -14.42 23.27
N ASP A 89 5.82 -14.83 23.27
CA ASP A 89 4.75 -14.24 22.45
C ASP A 89 4.66 -12.71 22.60
N LYS A 90 4.58 -12.22 23.84
CA LYS A 90 4.44 -10.79 24.15
C LYS A 90 5.70 -10.03 23.79
N LEU A 91 6.87 -10.60 24.04
CA LEU A 91 8.14 -10.01 23.62
C LEU A 91 8.19 -9.86 22.10
N CYS A 92 7.80 -10.89 21.36
CA CYS A 92 7.72 -10.82 19.90
C CYS A 92 6.75 -9.74 19.44
N ASP A 93 5.61 -9.56 20.11
CA ASP A 93 4.64 -8.49 19.81
C ASP A 93 5.24 -7.09 20.03
N VAL A 94 5.95 -6.89 21.14
CA VAL A 94 6.62 -5.61 21.44
C VAL A 94 7.72 -5.31 20.41
N VAL A 95 8.55 -6.30 20.07
CA VAL A 95 9.63 -6.12 19.08
C VAL A 95 9.05 -5.88 17.69
N ALA A 96 8.02 -6.64 17.31
CA ALA A 96 7.32 -6.45 16.05
C ALA A 96 6.71 -5.04 15.96
N ALA A 97 6.19 -4.47 17.04
CA ALA A 97 5.58 -3.13 17.03
C ALA A 97 6.52 -2.00 16.55
N PHE A 98 7.85 -2.19 16.62
CA PHE A 98 8.83 -1.25 16.05
C PHE A 98 8.88 -1.26 14.52
N ALA A 99 8.38 -2.31 13.88
CA ALA A 99 8.21 -2.33 12.44
C ALA A 99 7.17 -1.29 12.00
N ARG A 100 7.55 -0.49 11.01
CA ARG A 100 6.69 0.59 10.48
C ARG A 100 5.56 0.09 9.59
N THR A 101 5.72 -1.09 8.99
CA THR A 101 4.77 -1.68 8.05
C THR A 101 4.04 -2.86 8.67
N SER A 102 2.78 -3.09 8.29
CA SER A 102 1.99 -4.24 8.76
C SER A 102 2.63 -5.57 8.37
N LEU A 103 3.09 -5.69 7.12
CA LEU A 103 3.82 -6.86 6.64
C LEU A 103 5.13 -7.06 7.41
N GLY A 104 5.81 -5.96 7.76
CA GLY A 104 7.02 -5.98 8.57
C GLY A 104 6.78 -6.53 9.96
N ARG A 105 5.71 -6.08 10.63
CA ARG A 105 5.29 -6.59 11.94
C ARG A 105 5.06 -8.10 11.90
N GLU A 106 4.28 -8.56 10.92
CA GLU A 106 3.98 -9.97 10.76
C GLU A 106 5.24 -10.79 10.46
N ALA A 107 6.08 -10.31 9.56
CA ALA A 107 7.30 -11.01 9.15
C ALA A 107 8.34 -11.06 10.30
N THR A 108 8.51 -9.98 11.07
CA THR A 108 9.34 -9.94 12.28
C THR A 108 8.82 -10.93 13.31
N LYS A 109 7.51 -10.93 13.60
CA LYS A 109 6.91 -11.89 14.54
C LYS A 109 7.13 -13.33 14.09
N LYS A 110 6.88 -13.64 12.81
CA LYS A 110 7.13 -14.96 12.23
C LYS A 110 8.60 -15.36 12.32
N LYS A 111 9.53 -14.43 12.06
CA LYS A 111 10.98 -14.68 12.12
C LYS A 111 11.48 -14.92 13.55
N LEU A 112 10.95 -14.20 14.54
CA LEU A 112 11.26 -14.40 15.97
C LEU A 112 10.69 -15.73 16.51
N TRP A 113 9.59 -16.21 15.94
CA TRP A 113 9.02 -17.53 16.26
C TRP A 113 9.76 -18.71 15.63
N SER A 114 10.55 -18.45 14.60
CA SER A 114 11.48 -19.41 14.01
C SER A 114 12.73 -19.47 14.89
N LEU A 115 12.82 -20.47 15.76
CA LEU A 115 13.96 -20.64 16.68
C LEU A 115 15.07 -21.54 16.12
N ASP A 116 14.83 -22.16 14.95
CA ASP A 116 15.72 -23.15 14.34
C ASP A 116 16.69 -22.51 13.33
N HIS A 117 17.11 -21.24 13.54
CA HIS A 117 18.05 -20.58 12.63
C HIS A 117 19.42 -21.25 12.71
N ASN A 118 20.01 -21.51 11.55
CA ASN A 118 21.38 -22.00 11.50
C ASN A 118 22.40 -20.85 11.69
N PHE A 119 23.66 -21.21 11.96
CA PHE A 119 24.72 -20.21 12.18
C PHE A 119 24.94 -19.30 10.97
N ASP A 120 24.89 -19.85 9.75
CA ASP A 120 25.08 -19.10 8.50
C ASP A 120 23.93 -18.11 8.25
N GLU A 121 22.69 -18.50 8.51
CA GLU A 121 21.52 -17.63 8.48
C GLU A 121 21.63 -16.50 9.49
N SER A 122 22.17 -16.79 10.68
CA SER A 122 22.38 -15.76 11.72
C SER A 122 23.43 -14.74 11.29
N LEU A 123 24.51 -15.17 10.62
CA LEU A 123 25.51 -14.27 10.05
C LEU A 123 24.91 -13.40 8.94
N LYS A 124 24.10 -13.98 8.05
CA LYS A 124 23.42 -13.21 6.99
C LYS A 124 22.48 -12.14 7.55
N LEU A 125 21.71 -12.47 8.60
CA LEU A 125 20.85 -11.49 9.27
C LEU A 125 21.65 -10.38 9.97
N LEU A 126 22.83 -10.72 10.49
CA LEU A 126 23.74 -9.74 11.08
C LEU A 126 24.30 -8.80 10.01
N ASP A 127 24.74 -9.33 8.87
CA ASP A 127 25.22 -8.55 7.72
C ASP A 127 24.13 -7.60 7.19
N GLU A 128 22.89 -8.10 7.06
CA GLU A 128 21.71 -7.28 6.73
C GLU A 128 21.51 -6.13 7.73
N THR A 129 21.58 -6.43 9.03
CA THR A 129 21.39 -5.43 10.08
C THR A 129 22.51 -4.38 10.07
N GLU A 130 23.77 -4.80 9.89
CA GLU A 130 24.91 -3.91 9.82
C GLU A 130 24.84 -2.99 8.60
N ALA A 131 24.45 -3.53 7.44
CA ALA A 131 24.23 -2.75 6.23
C ALA A 131 23.16 -1.68 6.43
N ALA A 132 22.05 -2.05 7.08
CA ALA A 132 20.94 -1.13 7.34
C ALA A 132 21.35 0.03 8.27
N ILE A 133 22.15 -0.27 9.31
CA ILE A 133 22.71 0.74 10.21
C ILE A 133 23.64 1.69 9.43
N LYS A 134 24.52 1.16 8.58
CA LYS A 134 25.42 1.98 7.75
C LYS A 134 24.66 2.89 6.81
N MET A 135 23.59 2.39 6.18
CA MET A 135 22.71 3.21 5.32
C MET A 135 22.03 4.33 6.09
N LEU A 136 21.53 4.05 7.31
CA LEU A 136 20.91 5.06 8.17
C LEU A 136 21.92 6.13 8.59
N GLN A 137 23.14 5.72 8.96
CA GLN A 137 24.22 6.63 9.34
C GLN A 137 24.72 7.52 8.18
N HIS A 138 24.66 7.01 6.94
CA HIS A 138 24.97 7.81 5.76
C HIS A 138 24.00 8.99 5.57
N GLY A 139 22.76 8.86 6.04
CA GLY A 139 21.77 9.95 6.08
C GLY A 139 21.17 10.35 4.73
N SER A 140 21.65 9.79 3.61
CA SER A 140 21.12 10.07 2.26
C SER A 140 19.94 9.19 1.85
N PHE A 141 19.58 8.18 2.66
CA PHE A 141 18.55 7.22 2.33
C PHE A 141 17.31 7.42 3.18
N CYS A 142 16.14 7.55 2.53
CA CYS A 142 14.86 7.51 3.23
C CYS A 142 14.27 6.11 3.16
N LEU A 143 14.44 5.33 4.24
CA LEU A 143 13.95 3.94 4.34
C LEU A 143 12.52 3.86 4.91
N ASP A 144 11.73 4.93 4.83
CA ASP A 144 10.40 4.98 5.41
C ASP A 144 9.31 4.57 4.40
N LEU A 145 8.60 3.48 4.72
CA LEU A 145 7.47 2.95 3.97
C LEU A 145 6.12 3.25 4.63
N SER A 146 6.09 4.03 5.73
CA SER A 146 4.87 4.25 6.54
C SER A 146 3.74 4.94 5.77
N SER A 147 4.08 5.73 4.76
CA SER A 147 3.09 6.43 3.92
C SER A 147 2.42 5.53 2.88
N ILE A 148 2.93 4.32 2.65
CA ILE A 148 2.43 3.41 1.62
C ILE A 148 1.53 2.36 2.26
N HIS A 149 0.30 2.26 1.77
CA HIS A 149 -0.66 1.25 2.20
C HIS A 149 -0.36 -0.10 1.53
N ILE A 150 0.54 -0.87 2.15
CA ILE A 150 1.03 -2.15 1.62
C ILE A 150 -0.09 -3.18 1.36
N SER A 151 -1.19 -3.14 2.12
CA SER A 151 -2.36 -4.00 1.85
C SER A 151 -3.01 -3.70 0.49
N LEU A 152 -3.10 -2.42 0.12
CA LEU A 152 -3.61 -2.00 -1.18
C LEU A 152 -2.63 -2.38 -2.29
N VAL A 153 -1.33 -2.21 -2.07
CA VAL A 153 -0.28 -2.68 -3.00
C VAL A 153 -0.42 -4.18 -3.26
N GLU A 154 -0.49 -5.01 -2.21
CA GLU A 154 -0.59 -6.47 -2.36
C GLU A 154 -1.86 -6.85 -3.14
N SER A 155 -2.99 -6.22 -2.81
CA SER A 155 -4.25 -6.46 -3.51
C SER A 155 -4.20 -6.02 -4.98
N GLY A 156 -3.55 -4.89 -5.28
CA GLY A 156 -3.34 -4.40 -6.65
C GLY A 156 -2.45 -5.32 -7.47
N ILE A 157 -1.34 -5.81 -6.88
CA ILE A 157 -0.46 -6.81 -7.50
C ILE A 157 -1.22 -8.10 -7.79
N ARG A 158 -2.01 -8.59 -6.82
CA ARG A 158 -2.81 -9.81 -6.98
C ARG A 158 -3.88 -9.67 -8.06
N HIS A 159 -4.52 -8.50 -8.18
CA HIS A 159 -5.46 -8.20 -9.26
C HIS A 159 -4.76 -8.18 -10.62
N ALA A 160 -3.61 -7.50 -10.72
CA ALA A 160 -2.83 -7.44 -11.94
C ALA A 160 -2.40 -8.84 -12.43
N GLN A 161 -1.94 -9.71 -11.53
CA GLN A 161 -1.58 -11.10 -11.85
C GLN A 161 -2.75 -11.92 -12.40
N ARG A 162 -3.96 -11.63 -11.94
CA ARG A 162 -5.20 -12.29 -12.40
C ARG A 162 -5.81 -11.60 -13.62
N ARG A 163 -5.15 -10.58 -14.18
CA ARG A 163 -5.65 -9.73 -15.27
C ARG A 163 -6.98 -9.04 -14.94
N ILE A 164 -7.18 -8.73 -13.66
CA ILE A 164 -8.32 -7.96 -13.17
C ILE A 164 -7.91 -6.48 -13.12
N SER A 165 -8.83 -5.59 -13.49
CA SER A 165 -8.62 -4.14 -13.43
C SER A 165 -8.28 -3.68 -12.01
N LEU A 166 -7.31 -2.78 -11.90
CA LEU A 166 -6.95 -2.15 -10.63
C LEU A 166 -7.93 -1.04 -10.32
N ARG A 167 -8.28 -0.89 -9.04
CA ARG A 167 -8.97 0.31 -8.55
C ARG A 167 -7.99 1.50 -8.46
N ALA A 168 -8.53 2.72 -8.40
CA ALA A 168 -7.72 3.93 -8.37
C ALA A 168 -6.80 4.00 -7.14
N ASP A 169 -7.31 3.66 -5.95
CA ASP A 169 -6.55 3.55 -4.70
C ASP A 169 -5.41 2.52 -4.81
N GLN A 170 -5.68 1.35 -5.36
CA GLN A 170 -4.68 0.31 -5.57
C GLN A 170 -3.58 0.76 -6.55
N ALA A 171 -3.97 1.39 -7.66
CA ALA A 171 -3.05 1.85 -8.69
C ALA A 171 -2.12 2.95 -8.16
N LEU A 172 -2.65 3.90 -7.38
CA LEU A 172 -1.86 4.94 -6.71
C LEU A 172 -0.84 4.34 -5.75
N GLU A 173 -1.24 3.41 -4.88
CA GLU A 173 -0.33 2.79 -3.92
C GLU A 173 0.79 1.97 -4.59
N VAL A 174 0.46 1.25 -5.67
CA VAL A 174 1.47 0.54 -6.47
C VAL A 174 2.44 1.54 -7.13
N ALA A 175 1.94 2.66 -7.66
CA ALA A 175 2.78 3.71 -8.23
C ALA A 175 3.68 4.36 -7.16
N SER A 176 3.15 4.63 -5.96
CA SER A 176 3.91 5.14 -4.81
C SER A 176 5.03 4.20 -4.41
N LEU A 177 4.79 2.88 -4.38
CA LEU A 177 5.84 1.89 -4.11
C LEU A 177 6.93 1.89 -5.19
N LEU A 178 6.55 1.98 -6.47
CA LEU A 178 7.52 2.03 -7.56
C LEU A 178 8.37 3.31 -7.50
N ARG A 179 7.76 4.45 -7.17
CA ARG A 179 8.47 5.72 -6.93
C ARG A 179 9.43 5.63 -5.75
N PHE A 180 9.02 4.97 -4.66
CA PHE A 180 9.89 4.75 -3.51
C PHE A 180 11.16 3.98 -3.90
N PHE A 181 11.02 2.85 -4.59
CA PHE A 181 12.19 2.08 -5.05
C PHE A 181 13.01 2.83 -6.10
N GLU A 182 12.38 3.60 -6.97
CA GLU A 182 13.10 4.46 -7.93
C GLU A 182 13.98 5.47 -7.21
N ASN A 183 13.46 6.15 -6.19
CA ASN A 183 14.22 7.10 -5.39
C ASN A 183 15.38 6.41 -4.67
N LEU A 184 15.15 5.26 -4.04
CA LEU A 184 16.23 4.48 -3.41
C LEU A 184 17.32 4.08 -4.40
N GLN A 185 16.95 3.70 -5.63
CA GLN A 185 17.94 3.38 -6.66
C GLN A 185 18.74 4.61 -7.10
N ILE A 186 18.10 5.78 -7.18
CA ILE A 186 18.78 7.05 -7.48
C ILE A 186 19.75 7.42 -6.37
N GLU A 187 19.30 7.39 -5.11
CA GLU A 187 20.11 7.66 -3.92
C GLU A 187 21.31 6.71 -3.83
N LEU A 188 21.09 5.41 -4.06
CA LEU A 188 22.16 4.42 -4.03
C LEU A 188 23.17 4.67 -5.15
N LYS A 189 22.72 4.96 -6.38
CA LYS A 189 23.62 5.33 -7.48
C LYS A 189 24.39 6.61 -7.20
N ALA A 190 23.77 7.58 -6.51
CA ALA A 190 24.45 8.81 -6.10
C ALA A 190 25.53 8.54 -5.05
N ALA A 191 25.25 7.71 -4.04
CA ALA A 191 26.23 7.30 -3.04
C ALA A 191 27.43 6.58 -3.68
N ILE A 192 27.18 5.64 -4.60
CA ILE A 192 28.24 4.92 -5.33
C ILE A 192 29.13 5.87 -6.14
N LYS A 193 28.56 6.93 -6.72
CA LYS A 193 29.33 7.95 -7.45
C LYS A 193 30.21 8.79 -6.53
N GLN A 194 29.82 8.98 -5.27
CA GLN A 194 30.64 9.69 -4.29
C GLN A 194 31.80 8.83 -3.81
N ASP A 195 31.53 7.56 -3.49
CA ASP A 195 32.54 6.56 -3.14
C ASP A 195 32.04 5.16 -3.55
N GLY A 196 32.80 4.49 -4.41
CA GLY A 196 32.46 3.17 -4.95
C GLY A 196 32.38 2.08 -3.89
N ASP A 197 33.01 2.28 -2.73
CA ASP A 197 32.94 1.32 -1.62
C ASP A 197 31.57 1.31 -0.93
N TRP A 198 30.74 2.35 -1.09
CA TRP A 198 29.40 2.38 -0.51
C TRP A 198 28.53 1.22 -0.98
N TYR A 199 28.68 0.79 -2.24
CA TYR A 199 27.94 -0.38 -2.74
C TYR A 199 28.20 -1.63 -1.88
N LYS A 200 29.48 -1.89 -1.56
CA LYS A 200 29.91 -3.05 -0.76
C LYS A 200 29.52 -2.89 0.70
N ARG A 201 29.63 -1.68 1.24
CA ARG A 201 29.28 -1.40 2.65
C ARG A 201 27.80 -1.58 2.94
N PHE A 202 26.95 -1.42 1.93
CA PHE A 202 25.51 -1.59 2.01
C PHE A 202 25.03 -2.98 1.57
N LEU A 203 25.93 -3.93 1.25
CA LEU A 203 25.52 -5.31 0.99
C LEU A 203 24.99 -5.96 2.26
N PRO A 204 23.93 -6.77 2.17
CA PRO A 204 23.23 -7.20 0.94
C PRO A 204 22.07 -6.28 0.50
N ILE A 205 21.75 -5.24 1.26
CA ILE A 205 20.59 -4.36 0.99
C ILE A 205 20.74 -3.61 -0.34
N SER A 206 21.96 -3.24 -0.73
CA SER A 206 22.22 -2.59 -2.02
C SER A 206 21.80 -3.44 -3.23
N GLU A 207 22.02 -4.76 -3.18
CA GLU A 207 21.53 -5.70 -4.19
C GLU A 207 20.02 -5.76 -4.20
N MET A 208 19.41 -5.86 -3.02
CA MET A 208 17.96 -5.89 -2.85
C MET A 208 17.27 -4.64 -3.42
N ILE A 209 17.87 -3.45 -3.27
CA ILE A 209 17.35 -2.19 -3.84
C ILE A 209 17.47 -2.14 -5.37
N MET A 210 18.51 -2.77 -5.93
CA MET A 210 18.75 -2.78 -7.38
C MET A 210 17.95 -3.85 -8.12
N GLN A 211 17.43 -4.87 -7.43
CA GLN A 211 16.64 -5.96 -8.04
C GLN A 211 15.33 -5.51 -8.70
N PRO A 212 14.50 -4.63 -8.10
CA PRO A 212 13.22 -4.25 -8.68
C PRO A 212 13.38 -3.49 -10.00
N VAL A 213 12.68 -3.94 -11.04
CA VAL A 213 12.56 -3.22 -12.30
C VAL A 213 11.45 -2.19 -12.16
N ILE A 214 11.77 -0.91 -12.32
CA ILE A 214 10.78 0.17 -12.19
C ILE A 214 10.05 0.40 -13.51
N ASN A 215 8.75 0.12 -13.53
CA ASN A 215 7.89 0.44 -14.67
C ASN A 215 7.48 1.92 -14.66
N ARG A 216 8.31 2.77 -15.28
CA ARG A 216 8.07 4.22 -15.37
C ARG A 216 6.87 4.60 -16.23
N SER A 217 6.51 3.78 -17.24
CA SER A 217 5.35 4.08 -18.08
C SER A 217 4.05 3.87 -17.31
N PHE A 218 3.97 2.84 -16.47
CA PHE A 218 2.85 2.62 -15.56
C PHE A 218 2.69 3.79 -14.59
N VAL A 219 3.76 4.22 -13.92
CA VAL A 219 3.71 5.34 -12.96
C VAL A 219 3.20 6.61 -13.64
N LYS A 220 3.72 6.95 -14.84
CA LYS A 220 3.24 8.10 -15.63
C LYS A 220 1.77 7.96 -16.03
N LEU A 221 1.33 6.76 -16.40
CA LEU A 221 -0.06 6.50 -16.78
C LEU A 221 -0.98 6.74 -15.59
N VAL A 222 -0.65 6.22 -14.40
CA VAL A 222 -1.40 6.45 -13.17
C VAL A 222 -1.50 7.95 -12.87
N GLU A 223 -0.39 8.68 -12.94
CA GLU A 223 -0.36 10.14 -12.70
C GLU A 223 -1.15 10.94 -13.74
N GLN A 224 -1.28 10.46 -14.97
CA GLN A 224 -2.07 11.10 -16.03
C GLN A 224 -3.57 10.82 -15.92
N VAL A 225 -3.95 9.69 -15.33
CA VAL A 225 -5.33 9.19 -15.28
C VAL A 225 -5.99 9.49 -13.93
N ILE A 226 -5.21 9.58 -12.85
CA ILE A 226 -5.72 9.66 -11.48
C ILE A 226 -5.13 10.91 -10.79
N ASP A 227 -5.96 11.64 -10.06
CA ASP A 227 -5.56 12.74 -9.19
C ASP A 227 -5.05 12.24 -7.82
N ALA A 228 -4.42 13.11 -7.04
CA ALA A 228 -3.83 12.76 -5.74
C ALA A 228 -4.85 12.29 -4.69
N ASP A 229 -6.10 12.73 -4.83
CA ASP A 229 -7.27 12.34 -4.02
C ASP A 229 -7.92 11.02 -4.47
N GLY A 230 -7.38 10.36 -5.50
CA GLY A 230 -7.90 9.09 -6.01
C GLY A 230 -9.06 9.22 -7.00
N THR A 231 -9.42 10.46 -7.38
CA THR A 231 -10.42 10.71 -8.40
C THR A 231 -9.84 10.51 -9.81
N ILE A 232 -10.67 10.02 -10.73
CA ILE A 232 -10.25 9.81 -12.13
C ILE A 232 -10.32 11.15 -12.87
N LYS A 233 -9.23 11.55 -13.52
CA LYS A 233 -9.10 12.77 -14.30
C LYS A 233 -9.92 12.75 -15.58
N ASP A 234 -10.29 13.93 -16.06
CA ASP A 234 -10.91 14.10 -17.40
C ASP A 234 -9.93 13.75 -18.54
N SER A 235 -8.62 13.72 -18.28
CA SER A 235 -7.59 13.23 -19.22
C SER A 235 -7.60 11.71 -19.39
N ALA A 236 -8.28 10.96 -18.52
CA ALA A 236 -8.37 9.51 -18.63
C ALA A 236 -9.07 9.05 -19.92
N SER A 237 -10.12 9.76 -20.33
CA SER A 237 -10.85 9.46 -21.56
C SER A 237 -11.65 10.67 -22.05
N SER A 238 -11.67 10.86 -23.37
CA SER A 238 -12.49 11.89 -24.02
C SER A 238 -13.98 11.68 -23.76
N ALA A 239 -14.44 10.43 -23.68
CA ALA A 239 -15.84 10.10 -23.42
C ALA A 239 -16.25 10.47 -21.98
N LEU A 240 -15.37 10.24 -21.01
CA LEU A 240 -15.58 10.64 -19.61
C LEU A 240 -15.67 12.16 -19.49
N ARG A 241 -14.73 12.88 -20.10
CA ARG A 241 -14.71 14.35 -20.14
C ARG A 241 -16.00 14.91 -20.75
N LEU A 242 -16.43 14.38 -21.90
CA LEU A 242 -17.66 14.83 -22.55
C LEU A 242 -18.90 14.58 -21.69
N SER A 243 -18.95 13.43 -21.01
CA SER A 243 -20.07 13.08 -20.13
C SER A 243 -20.14 14.03 -18.93
N ARG A 244 -19.00 14.31 -18.28
CA ARG A 244 -18.93 15.29 -17.18
C ARG A 244 -19.24 16.71 -17.64
N GLU A 245 -18.78 17.13 -18.82
CA GLU A 245 -19.12 18.45 -19.35
C GLU A 245 -20.63 18.60 -19.63
N ARG A 246 -21.28 17.54 -20.13
CA ARG A 246 -22.75 17.53 -20.30
C ARG A 246 -23.46 17.68 -18.96
N VAL A 247 -23.02 16.98 -17.92
CA VAL A 247 -23.58 17.12 -16.56
C VAL A 247 -23.41 18.56 -16.06
N ARG A 248 -22.19 19.11 -16.11
CA ARG A 248 -21.92 20.52 -15.71
C ARG A 248 -22.75 21.53 -16.50
N MET A 249 -22.99 21.29 -17.79
CA MET A 249 -23.86 22.15 -18.60
C MET A 249 -25.32 22.08 -18.14
N LEU A 250 -25.83 20.89 -17.86
CA LEU A 250 -27.20 20.70 -17.39
C LEU A 250 -27.40 21.31 -16.00
N GLU A 251 -26.43 21.12 -15.09
CA GLU A 251 -26.44 21.75 -13.76
C GLU A 251 -26.48 23.27 -13.85
N ARG A 252 -25.66 23.89 -14.72
CA ARG A 252 -25.70 25.34 -14.96
C ARG A 252 -27.06 25.81 -15.49
N LYS A 253 -27.66 25.08 -16.42
CA LYS A 253 -28.99 25.39 -16.95
C LYS A 253 -30.06 25.27 -15.87
N LEU A 254 -30.00 24.21 -15.06
CA LEU A 254 -30.91 23.99 -13.95
C LEU A 254 -30.80 25.14 -12.94
N HIS A 255 -29.58 25.50 -12.53
CA HIS A 255 -29.34 26.63 -11.64
C HIS A 255 -29.90 27.94 -12.22
N GLN A 256 -29.69 28.22 -13.51
CA GLN A 256 -30.25 29.42 -14.16
C GLN A 256 -31.79 29.45 -14.17
N LEU A 257 -32.43 28.29 -14.33
CA LEU A 257 -33.89 28.16 -14.28
C LEU A 257 -34.40 28.38 -12.85
N LEU A 258 -33.77 27.79 -11.84
CA LEU A 258 -34.15 28.01 -10.43
C LEU A 258 -33.98 29.48 -10.06
N GLU A 259 -32.88 30.12 -10.48
CA GLU A 259 -32.64 31.55 -10.27
C GLU A 259 -33.71 32.43 -10.95
N ALA A 260 -34.19 32.02 -12.13
CA ALA A 260 -35.25 32.73 -12.84
C ALA A 260 -36.59 32.60 -12.11
N VAL A 261 -36.89 31.41 -11.54
CA VAL A 261 -38.07 31.19 -10.69
C VAL A 261 -38.00 32.07 -9.45
N ILE A 262 -36.87 32.10 -8.75
CA ILE A 262 -36.65 32.98 -7.58
C ILE A 262 -36.88 34.44 -7.96
N ARG A 263 -36.28 34.91 -9.07
CA ARG A 263 -36.45 36.29 -9.54
C ARG A 263 -37.90 36.64 -9.89
N SER A 264 -38.66 35.69 -10.44
CA SER A 264 -40.06 35.92 -10.82
C SER A 264 -41.01 36.01 -9.64
N GLN A 265 -40.63 35.49 -8.47
CA GLN A 265 -41.47 35.40 -7.27
C GLN A 265 -40.95 36.26 -6.10
N LYS A 266 -40.00 37.15 -6.39
CA LYS A 266 -39.35 37.96 -5.35
C LYS A 266 -40.32 39.04 -4.84
N ASP A 267 -40.98 38.75 -3.71
CA ASP A 267 -41.54 39.76 -2.82
C ASP A 267 -40.44 40.28 -1.88
N GLU A 268 -40.49 41.58 -1.53
CA GLU A 268 -39.45 42.33 -0.78
C GLU A 268 -38.99 41.68 0.55
N GLU A 269 -39.81 40.81 1.17
CA GLU A 269 -39.51 40.14 2.44
C GLU A 269 -39.01 38.68 2.31
N SER A 270 -38.95 38.12 1.10
CA SER A 270 -38.64 36.70 0.88
C SER A 270 -37.16 36.44 0.62
N VAL A 271 -36.50 35.67 1.51
CA VAL A 271 -35.16 35.12 1.26
C VAL A 271 -35.33 33.74 0.63
N MET A 272 -34.98 33.63 -0.66
CA MET A 272 -34.91 32.39 -1.41
C MET A 272 -33.51 32.20 -1.99
N GLU A 273 -32.95 31.00 -1.85
CA GLU A 273 -31.63 30.64 -2.38
C GLU A 273 -31.67 29.27 -3.06
N VAL A 274 -30.82 29.07 -4.06
CA VAL A 274 -30.63 27.77 -4.71
C VAL A 274 -29.68 26.92 -3.84
N ALA A 275 -30.12 25.73 -3.44
CA ALA A 275 -29.34 24.82 -2.60
C ALA A 275 -29.31 23.41 -3.19
N GLU A 276 -28.22 22.68 -2.95
CA GLU A 276 -28.13 21.25 -3.24
C GLU A 276 -28.46 20.45 -1.97
N VAL A 277 -29.49 19.60 -2.03
CA VAL A 277 -29.92 18.72 -0.94
C VAL A 277 -29.96 17.29 -1.46
N ASP A 278 -29.15 16.40 -0.88
CA ASP A 278 -29.05 14.98 -1.24
C ASP A 278 -28.86 14.74 -2.76
N GLY A 279 -28.03 15.56 -3.41
CA GLY A 279 -27.77 15.48 -4.85
C GLY A 279 -28.91 16.02 -5.73
N ARG A 280 -29.86 16.76 -5.16
CA ARG A 280 -30.95 17.43 -5.89
C ARG A 280 -30.85 18.93 -5.72
N TRP A 281 -30.94 19.66 -6.83
CA TRP A 281 -31.05 21.11 -6.81
C TRP A 281 -32.45 21.55 -6.39
N CYS A 282 -32.51 22.34 -5.33
CA CYS A 282 -33.72 22.76 -4.64
C CYS A 282 -33.72 24.28 -4.46
N ILE A 283 -34.89 24.86 -4.21
CA ILE A 283 -35.02 26.25 -3.74
C ILE A 283 -35.24 26.20 -2.24
N GLN A 284 -34.30 26.74 -1.47
CA GLN A 284 -34.42 26.92 -0.04
C GLN A 284 -35.19 28.21 0.24
N MET A 285 -36.16 28.14 1.14
CA MET A 285 -37.03 29.25 1.50
C MET A 285 -37.07 29.40 3.03
N SER A 286 -37.22 30.63 3.51
CA SER A 286 -37.52 30.86 4.93
C SER A 286 -38.90 30.30 5.31
N SER A 287 -39.05 29.82 6.56
CA SER A 287 -40.20 29.02 7.02
C SER A 287 -41.57 29.71 6.89
N ASN A 288 -41.58 31.03 6.72
CA ASN A 288 -42.78 31.83 6.84
C ASN A 288 -43.60 31.93 5.54
N GLN A 289 -43.11 31.36 4.42
CA GLN A 289 -43.68 31.60 3.08
C GLN A 289 -43.82 30.36 2.18
N LEU A 290 -44.01 29.16 2.74
CA LEU A 290 -44.17 27.91 1.99
C LEU A 290 -45.32 27.88 0.96
N THR A 291 -46.21 28.88 0.97
CA THR A 291 -47.41 28.93 0.11
C THR A 291 -47.24 29.71 -1.21
N SER A 292 -46.10 30.37 -1.41
CA SER A 292 -45.87 31.22 -2.60
C SER A 292 -45.45 30.42 -3.85
N VAL A 293 -44.61 29.39 -3.66
CA VAL A 293 -44.00 28.64 -4.78
C VAL A 293 -44.74 27.32 -5.02
N ASN A 294 -45.27 27.12 -6.23
CA ASN A 294 -45.77 25.82 -6.66
C ASN A 294 -44.61 24.83 -6.81
N GLY A 295 -44.51 23.85 -5.92
CA GLY A 295 -43.47 22.81 -5.95
C GLY A 295 -43.72 21.69 -4.94
N LEU A 296 -42.92 20.61 -5.06
CA LEU A 296 -42.91 19.53 -4.09
C LEU A 296 -41.93 19.88 -2.95
N LEU A 297 -42.43 19.98 -1.72
CA LEU A 297 -41.59 20.17 -0.53
C LEU A 297 -40.81 18.88 -0.25
N LEU A 298 -39.47 18.97 -0.24
CA LEU A 298 -38.60 17.81 -0.05
C LEU A 298 -38.17 17.62 1.42
N SER A 299 -37.92 18.72 2.14
CA SER A 299 -37.55 18.70 3.56
C SER A 299 -37.94 20.02 4.23
N SER A 300 -38.37 19.96 5.48
CA SER A 300 -38.58 21.11 6.35
C SER A 300 -37.66 20.96 7.55
N GLY A 301 -36.66 21.84 7.66
CA GLY A 301 -35.80 21.88 8.83
C GLY A 301 -36.57 22.45 10.01
N SER A 302 -36.84 21.64 11.03
CA SER A 302 -37.23 22.12 12.36
C SER A 302 -35.97 22.70 13.01
N GLY A 303 -35.71 23.99 12.82
CA GLY A 303 -34.71 24.70 13.62
C GLY A 303 -35.15 24.73 15.08
N GLY A 304 -34.45 23.99 15.93
CA GLY A 304 -34.51 24.03 17.39
C GLY A 304 -33.11 23.95 17.95
#